data_AF-A0A5C1I829-F1
#
_entry.id   AF-A0A5C1I829-F1
#
_cell.length_a   1.000
_cell.length_b   1.000
_cell.length_c   1.000
_cell.angle_alpha   90.00
_cell.angle_beta   90.00
_cell.angle_gamma   90.00
#
_symmetry.space_group_name_H-M   'P 1'
#
loop_
_entity.id
_entity.type
_entity.pdbx_description
1 polymer ?
#
loop_
_entity_poly.entity_id
_entity_poly.type
_entity_poly.pdbx_seq_one_letter_code
_entity_poly.pdbx_strand_id
1 'polypeptide(L)'
;MTSALLIHYIANWVNVIVFSRDYYYYSIFADSPGSAYLIIFFTAITPALFEELGFRGYLLQSLLNIADTGQAVFISAFLFAIIHLSFISLFWLIPFALFLGYTRVKENTIWYGVFFHFCFNLTACLFELL
;
A
#
# COMPACT_ATOMS: atom_id res chain seq x y z
N MET A 1 -1.40 7.92 10.48
CA MET A 1 -0.48 7.05 11.24
C MET A 1 -1.24 6.16 12.22
N THR A 2 -2.09 6.69 13.11
CA THR A 2 -2.94 5.89 14.02
C THR A 2 -3.82 4.86 13.30
N SER A 3 -4.39 5.24 12.14
CA SER A 3 -5.15 4.32 11.29
C SER A 3 -4.31 3.19 10.69
N ALA A 4 -3.06 3.45 10.32
CA ALA A 4 -2.15 2.45 9.75
C ALA A 4 -1.73 1.41 10.81
N LEU A 5 -1.49 1.85 12.04
CA LEU A 5 -1.22 0.98 13.19
C LEU A 5 -2.39 0.05 13.47
N LEU A 6 -3.60 0.61 13.48
CA LEU A 6 -4.83 -0.15 13.68
C LEU A 6 -5.02 -1.20 12.58
N ILE A 7 -4.81 -0.82 11.31
CA ILE A 7 -4.91 -1.73 10.18
C ILE A 7 -3.88 -2.85 10.32
N HIS A 8 -2.62 -2.55 10.64
CA HIS A 8 -1.58 -3.57 10.79
C HIS A 8 -1.93 -4.56 11.91
N TYR A 9 -2.35 -4.07 13.08
CA TYR A 9 -2.74 -4.91 14.20
C TYR A 9 -3.93 -5.82 13.87
N ILE A 10 -5.00 -5.25 13.30
CA ILE A 10 -6.19 -6.01 12.91
C ILE A 10 -5.85 -7.01 11.81
N ALA A 11 -5.07 -6.61 10.81
CA ALA A 11 -4.67 -7.48 9.71
C ALA A 11 -3.88 -8.69 10.22
N ASN A 12 -2.91 -8.47 11.11
CA ASN A 12 -2.14 -9.57 11.72
C ASN A 12 -3.08 -10.50 12.52
N TRP A 13 -3.90 -9.93 13.41
CA TRP A 13 -4.87 -10.69 14.20
C TRP A 13 -5.79 -11.57 13.34
N VAL A 14 -6.35 -11.03 12.25
CA VAL A 14 -7.20 -11.79 11.33
C VAL A 14 -6.41 -12.89 10.61
N ASN A 15 -5.20 -12.58 10.12
CA ASN A 15 -4.37 -13.57 9.42
C ASN A 15 -4.00 -14.76 10.31
N VAL A 16 -3.66 -14.51 11.57
CA VAL A 16 -3.31 -15.58 12.52
C VAL A 16 -4.54 -16.41 12.90
N ILE A 17 -5.67 -15.77 13.22
CA ILE A 17 -6.84 -16.48 13.75
C ILE A 17 -7.65 -17.18 12.66
N VAL A 18 -7.89 -16.51 11.54
CA VAL A 18 -8.77 -17.03 10.49
C VAL A 18 -8.00 -17.88 9.49
N PHE A 19 -6.79 -17.46 9.14
CA PHE A 19 -6.01 -18.09 8.07
C PHE A 19 -4.82 -18.91 8.59
N SER A 20 -4.53 -18.86 9.90
CA SER A 20 -3.36 -19.51 10.51
C SER A 20 -2.05 -19.17 9.78
N ARG A 21 -1.95 -17.94 9.27
CA ARG A 21 -0.77 -17.41 8.59
C ARG A 21 -0.17 -16.30 9.41
N ASP A 22 1.14 -16.37 9.60
CA ASP A 22 1.92 -15.29 10.16
C ASP A 22 3.00 -14.92 9.14
N TYR A 23 2.95 -13.68 8.64
CA TYR A 23 3.85 -13.21 7.59
C TYR A 23 4.90 -12.28 8.21
N TYR A 24 6.09 -12.84 8.45
CA TYR A 24 7.26 -12.07 8.88
C TYR A 24 8.21 -11.87 7.71
N TYR A 25 8.13 -10.72 7.03
CA TYR A 25 9.03 -10.36 5.93
C TYR A 25 10.47 -10.17 6.42
N TYR A 26 10.65 -9.79 7.68
CA TYR A 26 11.98 -9.73 8.31
C TYR A 26 12.77 -11.03 8.17
N SER A 27 12.10 -12.20 8.23
CA SER A 27 12.76 -13.51 8.13
C SER A 27 13.55 -13.70 6.82
N ILE A 28 13.11 -13.06 5.74
CA ILE A 28 13.77 -13.14 4.41
C ILE A 28 15.13 -12.44 4.43
N PHE A 29 15.28 -11.40 5.27
CA PHE A 29 16.48 -10.57 5.34
C PHE A 29 17.29 -10.79 6.61
N ALA A 30 16.84 -11.64 7.54
CA ALA A 30 17.40 -11.77 8.89
C ALA A 30 18.90 -12.04 8.91
N ASP A 31 19.40 -12.88 7.99
CA ASP A 31 20.81 -13.27 7.90
C ASP A 31 21.69 -12.25 7.14
N SER A 32 21.09 -11.20 6.57
CA SER A 32 21.80 -10.20 5.77
C SER A 32 22.31 -9.05 6.63
N PRO A 33 23.58 -8.60 6.46
CA PRO A 33 24.06 -7.36 7.07
C PRO A 33 23.16 -6.18 6.68
N GLY A 34 22.62 -5.49 7.68
CA GLY A 34 21.72 -4.35 7.45
C GLY A 34 20.28 -4.73 7.07
N SER A 35 19.79 -5.89 7.52
CA SER A 35 18.42 -6.38 7.33
C SER A 35 17.32 -5.33 7.52
N ALA A 36 17.43 -4.46 8.54
CA ALA A 36 16.51 -3.36 8.79
C ALA A 36 16.45 -2.33 7.64
N TYR A 37 17.57 -2.04 6.98
CA TYR A 37 17.58 -1.13 5.82
C TYR A 37 16.99 -1.81 4.59
N LEU A 38 17.26 -3.10 4.40
CA LEU A 38 16.74 -3.88 3.27
C LEU A 38 15.22 -4.00 3.33
N ILE A 39 14.66 -4.34 4.50
CA ILE A 39 13.20 -4.47 4.64
C ILE A 39 12.50 -3.14 4.37
N ILE A 40 13.01 -2.01 4.88
CA ILE A 40 12.44 -0.68 4.62
C ILE A 40 12.56 -0.33 3.13
N PHE A 41 13.70 -0.61 2.50
CA PHE A 41 13.91 -0.30 1.10
C PHE A 41 12.97 -1.08 0.16
N PHE A 42 12.86 -2.38 0.36
CA PHE A 42 12.07 -3.26 -0.52
C PHE A 42 10.58 -3.26 -0.18
N THR A 43 10.19 -2.98 1.06
CA THR A 43 8.79 -3.08 1.50
C THR A 43 8.11 -1.71 1.64
N ALA A 44 8.86 -0.65 1.95
CA ALA A 44 8.30 0.68 2.09
C ALA A 44 8.63 1.62 0.93
N ILE A 45 9.91 1.76 0.57
CA ILE A 45 10.35 2.77 -0.41
C ILE A 45 9.98 2.34 -1.83
N THR A 46 10.36 1.12 -2.21
CA THR A 46 10.18 0.62 -3.57
C THR A 46 8.70 0.57 -3.97
N PRO A 47 7.79 -0.04 -3.19
CA PRO A 47 6.37 -0.07 -3.53
C PRO A 47 5.75 1.32 -3.61
N ALA A 48 6.06 2.20 -2.65
CA ALA A 48 5.55 3.56 -2.64
C ALA A 48 5.94 4.37 -3.89
N LEU A 49 7.11 4.14 -4.46
CA LEU A 49 7.53 4.81 -5.70
C LEU A 49 6.91 4.17 -6.94
N PHE A 50 7.12 2.86 -7.12
CA PHE A 50 6.75 2.19 -8.36
C PHE A 50 5.25 1.98 -8.50
N GLU A 51 4.55 1.67 -7.41
CA GLU A 51 3.11 1.48 -7.46
C GLU A 51 2.39 2.83 -7.64
N GLU A 52 2.82 3.91 -6.99
CA GLU A 52 2.22 5.22 -7.26
C GLU A 52 2.49 5.69 -8.69
N LEU A 53 3.70 5.47 -9.21
CA LEU A 53 4.02 5.79 -10.59
C LEU A 53 3.14 4.98 -11.58
N GLY A 54 2.96 3.68 -11.33
CA GLY A 54 2.12 2.81 -12.16
C GLY A 54 0.63 3.14 -12.07
N PHE A 55 0.09 3.24 -10.85
CA PHE A 55 -1.35 3.38 -10.62
C PHE A 55 -1.83 4.83 -10.73
N ARG A 56 -1.10 5.80 -10.17
CA ARG A 56 -1.49 7.22 -10.12
C ARG A 56 -0.85 8.03 -11.25
N GLY A 57 0.35 7.64 -11.67
CA GLY A 57 1.05 8.27 -12.78
C GLY A 57 0.51 7.82 -14.14
N TYR A 58 0.42 6.51 -14.36
CA TYR A 58 0.00 5.94 -15.65
C TYR A 58 -1.48 5.57 -15.69
N LEU A 59 -1.90 4.56 -14.92
CA LEU A 59 -3.24 3.97 -15.04
C LEU A 59 -4.37 4.99 -14.81
N LEU A 60 -4.33 5.71 -13.69
CA LEU A 60 -5.35 6.72 -13.36
C LEU A 60 -5.39 7.81 -14.42
N GLN A 61 -4.23 8.25 -14.92
CA GLN A 61 -4.16 9.25 -15.98
C GLN A 61 -4.79 8.75 -17.28
N SER A 62 -4.57 7.48 -17.64
CA SER A 62 -5.22 6.85 -18.79
C SER A 62 -6.74 6.76 -18.60
N LEU A 63 -7.20 6.38 -17.41
CA LEU A 63 -8.63 6.27 -17.09
C LEU A 63 -9.35 7.63 -17.12
N LEU A 64 -8.70 8.70 -16.67
CA LEU A 64 -9.24 10.07 -16.73
C LEU A 64 -9.50 10.56 -18.16
N ASN A 65 -8.89 9.94 -19.17
CA ASN A 65 -9.15 10.27 -20.58
C ASN A 65 -10.39 9.58 -21.16
N ILE A 66 -10.91 8.53 -20.49
CA ILE A 66 -11.98 7.67 -21.03
C ILE A 66 -13.18 7.49 -20.09
N ALA A 67 -13.06 7.89 -18.83
CA ALA A 67 -14.10 7.77 -17.80
C ALA A 67 -14.20 9.07 -17.00
N ASP A 68 -15.32 9.27 -16.28
CA ASP A 68 -15.42 10.39 -15.36
C ASP A 68 -14.43 10.23 -14.18
N THR A 69 -14.11 11.34 -13.52
CA THR A 69 -13.12 11.38 -12.44
C THR A 69 -13.43 10.39 -11.31
N GLY A 70 -14.70 10.22 -10.94
CA GLY A 70 -15.10 9.31 -9.88
C GLY A 70 -14.90 7.85 -10.28
N GLN A 71 -15.33 7.50 -11.50
CA GLN A 71 -15.10 6.17 -12.07
C GLN A 71 -13.61 5.85 -12.20
N ALA A 72 -12.81 6.79 -12.73
CA ALA A 72 -11.38 6.60 -12.93
C ALA A 72 -10.66 6.31 -11.59
N VAL A 73 -10.98 7.09 -10.54
CA VAL A 73 -10.43 6.88 -9.20
C VAL A 73 -10.87 5.53 -8.63
N PHE A 74 -12.16 5.19 -8.75
CA PHE A 74 -12.68 3.93 -8.24
C PHE A 74 -12.06 2.72 -8.93
N ILE A 75 -12.00 2.71 -10.27
CA ILE A 75 -11.43 1.62 -11.06
C ILE A 75 -9.94 1.45 -10.73
N SER A 76 -9.17 2.55 -10.69
CA SER A 76 -7.74 2.50 -10.32
C SER A 76 -7.54 1.95 -8.91
N ALA A 77 -8.35 2.39 -7.93
CA ALA A 77 -8.27 1.92 -6.56
C ALA A 77 -8.65 0.43 -6.41
N PHE A 78 -9.64 -0.03 -7.15
CA PHE A 78 -10.07 -1.42 -7.14
C PHE A 78 -9.02 -2.33 -7.78
N LEU A 79 -8.45 -1.93 -8.91
CA LEU A 79 -7.35 -2.66 -9.57
C LEU A 79 -6.12 -2.71 -8.66
N PHE A 80 -5.78 -1.62 -7.98
CA PHE A 80 -4.71 -1.59 -6.99
C PHE A 80 -4.94 -2.64 -5.89
N ALA A 81 -6.15 -2.72 -5.33
CA ALA A 81 -6.45 -3.67 -4.27
C ALA A 81 -6.41 -5.13 -4.75
N ILE A 82 -6.93 -5.43 -5.95
CA ILE A 82 -7.00 -6.81 -6.47
C ILE A 82 -5.63 -7.41 -6.78
N ILE A 83 -4.67 -6.64 -7.28
CA ILE A 83 -3.33 -7.18 -7.60
C ILE A 83 -2.57 -7.70 -6.37
N HIS A 84 -3.02 -7.34 -5.16
CA HIS A 84 -2.47 -7.85 -3.91
C HIS A 84 -2.98 -9.27 -3.57
N LEU A 85 -3.92 -9.82 -4.34
CA LEU A 85 -4.37 -11.22 -4.29
C LEU A 85 -4.80 -11.72 -2.91
N SER A 86 -5.28 -10.81 -2.06
CA SER A 86 -5.72 -11.09 -0.70
C SER A 86 -7.10 -10.49 -0.48
N PHE A 87 -8.10 -11.36 -0.34
CA PHE A 87 -9.49 -10.93 -0.13
C PHE A 87 -9.64 -10.09 1.14
N ILE A 88 -8.92 -10.46 2.22
CA ILE A 88 -8.95 -9.70 3.46
C ILE A 88 -8.32 -8.31 3.27
N SER A 89 -7.26 -8.22 2.47
CA SER A 89 -6.58 -6.94 2.24
C SER A 89 -7.41 -5.94 1.45
N LEU A 90 -8.40 -6.39 0.67
CA LEU A 90 -9.30 -5.49 -0.06
C LEU A 90 -10.00 -4.49 0.88
N PHE A 91 -10.32 -4.90 2.11
CA PHE A 91 -11.05 -4.07 3.08
C PHE A 91 -10.30 -2.79 3.46
N TRP A 92 -8.97 -2.83 3.55
CA TRP A 92 -8.15 -1.64 3.85
C TRP A 92 -7.48 -1.04 2.62
N LEU A 93 -7.15 -1.85 1.61
CA LEU A 93 -6.51 -1.37 0.39
C LEU A 93 -7.45 -0.53 -0.47
N ILE A 94 -8.74 -0.86 -0.58
CA ILE A 94 -9.68 -0.06 -1.37
C ILE A 94 -9.83 1.36 -0.81
N PRO A 95 -10.17 1.58 0.49
CA PRO A 95 -10.26 2.92 1.05
C PRO A 95 -8.94 3.69 0.97
N PHE A 96 -7.82 3.01 1.22
CA PHE A 96 -6.50 3.62 1.09
C PHE A 96 -6.23 4.07 -0.34
N ALA A 97 -6.50 3.20 -1.32
CA ALA A 97 -6.25 3.47 -2.71
C ALA A 97 -7.18 4.55 -3.28
N LEU A 98 -8.43 4.63 -2.81
CA LEU A 98 -9.37 5.72 -3.10
C LEU A 98 -8.83 7.06 -2.57
N PHE A 99 -8.32 7.09 -1.35
CA PHE A 99 -7.70 8.28 -0.77
C PHE A 99 -6.51 8.78 -1.58
N LEU A 100 -5.60 7.88 -2.00
CA LEU A 100 -4.45 8.25 -2.83
C LEU A 100 -4.89 8.72 -4.22
N GLY A 101 -5.86 8.04 -4.84
CA GLY A 101 -6.41 8.44 -6.14
C GLY A 101 -7.08 9.82 -6.09
N TYR A 102 -7.89 10.09 -5.07
CA TYR A 102 -8.48 11.42 -4.84
C TYR A 102 -7.41 12.50 -4.65
N THR A 103 -6.41 12.23 -3.80
CA THR A 103 -5.28 13.15 -3.55
C THR A 103 -4.54 13.47 -4.84
N ARG A 104 -4.27 12.45 -5.67
CA ARG A 104 -3.62 12.63 -6.98
C ARG A 104 -4.41 13.54 -7.92
N VAL A 105 -5.73 13.38 -7.98
CA VAL A 105 -6.60 14.21 -8.82
C VAL A 105 -6.63 15.65 -8.32
N LYS A 106 -6.82 15.82 -7.00
CA LYS A 106 -6.97 17.14 -6.38
C LYS A 106 -5.68 17.97 -6.43
N GLU A 107 -4.56 17.35 -6.06
CA GLU A 107 -3.28 18.06 -5.89
C GLU A 107 -2.41 18.04 -7.16
N ASN A 108 -2.85 17.31 -8.19
CA ASN A 108 -2.17 17.13 -9.47
C ASN A 108 -0.69 16.72 -9.36
N THR A 109 -0.35 15.92 -8.35
CA THR A 109 1.00 15.40 -8.12
C THR A 109 0.94 13.99 -7.53
N ILE A 110 1.92 13.15 -7.84
CA ILE A 110 2.04 11.81 -7.25
C ILE A 110 2.76 11.83 -5.91
N TRP A 111 3.52 12.89 -5.60
CA TRP A 111 4.45 12.90 -4.46
C TRP A 111 3.75 12.82 -3.10
N TYR A 112 2.56 13.38 -2.97
CA TYR A 112 1.75 13.17 -1.76
C TYR A 112 1.32 11.71 -1.62
N GLY A 113 0.93 11.07 -2.73
CA GLY A 113 0.61 9.65 -2.76
C GLY A 113 1.79 8.79 -2.33
N VAL A 114 2.97 9.05 -2.93
CA VAL A 114 4.25 8.39 -2.60
C VAL A 114 4.55 8.54 -1.11
N PHE A 115 4.44 9.75 -0.56
CA PHE A 115 4.71 10.00 0.85
C PHE A 115 3.75 9.22 1.77
N PHE A 116 2.44 9.29 1.52
CA PHE A 116 1.46 8.57 2.34
C PHE A 116 1.60 7.06 2.23
N HIS A 117 1.89 6.54 1.04
CA HIS A 117 2.16 5.12 0.80
C HIS A 117 3.43 4.67 1.52
N PHE A 118 4.52 5.41 1.40
CA PHE A 118 5.75 5.14 2.13
C PHE A 118 5.49 5.11 3.64
N CYS A 119 4.80 6.11 4.20
CA CYS A 119 4.50 6.14 5.63
C CYS A 119 3.64 4.95 6.09
N PHE A 120 2.68 4.53 5.27
CA PHE A 120 1.83 3.36 5.57
C PHE A 120 2.67 2.08 5.62
N ASN A 121 3.53 1.85 4.64
CA ASN A 121 4.37 0.65 4.59
C ASN A 121 5.50 0.71 5.64
N LEU A 122 6.03 1.89 5.93
CA LEU A 122 7.03 2.08 6.98
C LEU A 122 6.48 1.68 8.33
N THR A 123 5.22 2.02 8.64
CA THR A 123 4.60 1.56 9.90
C THR A 123 4.52 0.04 10.00
N ALA A 124 4.30 -0.68 8.90
CA ALA A 124 4.35 -2.14 8.90
C ALA A 124 5.77 -2.67 9.13
N CYS A 125 6.77 -2.09 8.45
CA CYS A 125 8.18 -2.47 8.64
C CYS A 125 8.65 -2.27 10.08
N LEU A 126 8.25 -1.15 10.71
CA LEU A 126 8.63 -0.86 12.10
C LEU A 126 8.00 -1.85 13.08
N PHE A 127 6.79 -2.37 12.81
CA PHE A 127 6.19 -3.42 13.64
C PHE A 127 6.93 -4.74 13.54
N GLU A 128 7.45 -5.10 12.36
CA GLU A 128 8.21 -6.34 12.18
C GLU A 128 9.63 -6.28 12.77
N LEU A 129 10.15 -5.07 13.01
CA LEU A 129 11.47 -4.85 13.59
C LEU A 129 11.46 -4.73 15.12
N LEU A 130 10.27 -4.66 15.74
CA LEU A 130 10.07 -4.57 17.19
C LEU A 130 9.76 -5.94 17.77
#